data_AF-A0A0S4WN79-F1
#
_entry.id   AF-A0A0S4WN79-F1
#
_cell.length_a   1.000
_cell.length_b   1.000
_cell.length_c   1.000
_cell.angle_alpha   90.00
_cell.angle_beta   90.00
_cell.angle_gamma   90.00
#
_symmetry.space_group_name_H-M   'P 1'
#
loop_
_entity.id
_entity.type
_entity.pdbx_description
1 polymer ?
#
loop_
_entity_poly.entity_id
_entity_poly.type
_entity_poly.pdbx_seq_one_letter_code
_entity_poly.pdbx_strand_id
1 'polypeptide(L)'
;MGEALDLPDEAVALLQVVPYKGSLPSAMPTDPLIYRFYELVNVYGTTLKALIHEEFGDGIMSAIDFSMDLTREPDPKGDRVRIVMSGKF
;
A
#
# COMPACT_ATOMS: atom_id res chain seq x y z
N MET A 1 3.34 -20.76 -8.41
CA MET A 1 3.36 -19.57 -9.28
C MET A 1 4.21 -19.77 -10.52
N GLY A 2 5.44 -20.29 -10.43
CA GLY A 2 6.31 -20.56 -11.59
C GLY A 2 5.62 -21.35 -12.71
N GLU A 3 5.03 -22.51 -12.38
CA GLU A 3 4.26 -23.32 -13.34
C GLU A 3 3.03 -22.59 -13.90
N ALA A 4 2.27 -21.91 -13.04
CA ALA A 4 1.05 -21.20 -13.45
C ALA A 4 1.32 -20.02 -14.42
N LEU A 5 2.56 -19.51 -14.42
CA LEU A 5 3.02 -18.40 -15.26
C LEU A 5 4.06 -18.85 -16.32
N ASP A 6 4.31 -20.15 -16.44
CA ASP A 6 5.31 -20.75 -17.35
C ASP A 6 6.71 -20.09 -17.28
N LEU A 7 7.20 -19.87 -16.05
CA LEU A 7 8.47 -19.20 -15.80
C LEU A 7 9.67 -20.16 -15.86
N PRO A 8 10.82 -19.73 -16.41
CA PRO A 8 12.06 -20.50 -16.32
C PRO A 8 12.57 -20.57 -14.88
N ASP A 9 13.36 -21.60 -14.57
CA ASP A 9 13.90 -21.86 -13.21
C ASP A 9 14.63 -20.66 -12.61
N GLU A 10 15.37 -19.90 -13.43
CA GLU A 10 16.03 -18.66 -13.04
C GLU A 10 15.05 -17.63 -12.46
N ALA A 11 13.93 -17.40 -13.14
CA ALA A 11 12.94 -16.42 -12.71
C ALA A 11 12.25 -16.87 -11.41
N VAL A 12 12.02 -18.18 -11.25
CA VAL A 12 11.48 -18.74 -9.99
C VAL A 12 12.46 -18.52 -8.84
N ALA A 13 13.77 -18.73 -9.07
CA ALA A 13 14.79 -18.47 -8.06
C ALA A 13 14.84 -16.99 -7.66
N LEU A 14 14.75 -16.06 -8.63
CA LEU A 14 14.73 -14.62 -8.37
C LEU A 14 13.52 -14.20 -7.51
N LEU A 15 12.35 -14.80 -7.71
CA LEU A 15 11.14 -14.50 -6.92
C LEU A 15 11.26 -14.91 -5.44
N GLN A 16 12.23 -15.76 -5.08
CA GLN A 16 12.47 -16.20 -3.69
C GLN A 16 13.48 -15.32 -2.94
N VAL A 17 14.18 -14.43 -3.65
CA VAL A 17 15.16 -13.52 -3.05
C VAL A 17 14.44 -12.37 -2.34
N VAL A 18 14.98 -11.92 -1.21
CA VAL A 18 14.49 -10.69 -0.54
C VAL A 18 14.68 -9.51 -1.50
N PRO A 19 13.59 -8.84 -1.92
CA PRO A 19 13.70 -7.83 -2.97
C PRO A 19 14.25 -6.52 -2.42
N TYR A 20 14.91 -5.76 -3.29
CA TYR A 20 15.07 -4.33 -3.07
C TYR A 20 13.70 -3.65 -3.22
N LYS A 21 13.19 -3.07 -2.14
CA LYS A 21 11.86 -2.47 -2.10
C LYS A 21 11.91 -1.01 -2.55
N GLY A 22 10.93 -0.60 -3.35
CA GLY A 22 10.82 0.75 -3.91
C GLY A 22 10.44 0.67 -5.38
N SER A 23 9.14 0.70 -5.67
CA SER A 23 8.62 0.49 -7.03
C SER A 23 8.66 1.74 -7.91
N LEU A 24 8.84 2.92 -7.33
CA LEU A 24 8.84 4.18 -8.06
C LEU A 24 10.26 4.63 -8.41
N PRO A 25 10.49 5.15 -9.64
CA PRO A 25 11.80 5.63 -10.05
C PRO A 25 12.18 6.98 -9.43
N SER A 26 11.21 7.71 -8.85
CA SER A 26 11.38 9.01 -8.22
C SER A 26 10.49 9.14 -6.98
N ALA A 27 10.80 10.12 -6.11
CA ALA A 27 10.04 10.37 -4.89
C ALA A 27 8.63 10.94 -5.14
N MET A 28 8.43 11.63 -6.27
CA MET A 28 7.12 12.20 -6.63
C MET A 28 6.48 11.33 -7.72
N PRO A 29 5.35 10.66 -7.44
CA PRO A 29 4.66 9.86 -8.45
C PRO A 29 4.20 10.72 -9.62
N THR A 30 4.38 10.23 -10.85
CA THR A 30 3.85 10.88 -12.06
C THR A 30 2.61 10.17 -12.61
N ASP A 31 2.40 8.91 -12.24
CA ASP A 31 1.19 8.18 -12.59
C ASP A 31 -0.03 8.78 -11.86
N PRO A 32 -1.12 9.13 -12.57
CA PRO A 32 -2.27 9.80 -11.98
C PRO A 32 -2.95 9.02 -10.85
N LEU A 33 -3.03 7.69 -10.93
CA LEU A 33 -3.69 6.88 -9.91
C LEU A 33 -2.83 6.80 -8.64
N ILE A 34 -1.52 6.57 -8.81
CA ILE A 34 -0.58 6.54 -7.67
C ILE A 34 -0.47 7.92 -7.00
N TYR A 35 -0.49 8.99 -7.79
CA TYR A 35 -0.44 10.36 -7.27
C TYR A 35 -1.60 10.68 -6.32
N ARG A 36 -2.79 10.08 -6.48
CA ARG A 36 -3.91 10.28 -5.55
C ARG A 36 -3.63 9.77 -4.14
N PHE A 37 -2.88 8.68 -4.00
CA PHE A 37 -2.46 8.20 -2.67
C PHE A 37 -1.46 9.17 -2.02
N TYR A 38 -0.53 9.72 -2.82
CA TYR A 38 0.37 10.76 -2.35
C TYR A 38 -0.40 12.03 -1.92
N GLU A 39 -1.41 12.44 -2.69
CA GLU A 39 -2.29 13.56 -2.37
C GLU A 39 -3.09 13.30 -1.07
N LEU A 40 -3.62 12.09 -0.86
CA LEU A 40 -4.30 11.72 0.39
C LEU A 40 -3.39 11.90 1.61
N VAL A 41 -2.13 11.49 1.52
CA VAL A 41 -1.14 11.71 2.60
C VAL A 41 -0.86 13.20 2.79
N ASN A 42 -0.76 13.99 1.73
CA ASN A 42 -0.54 15.44 1.85
C ASN A 42 -1.75 16.17 2.47
N VAL A 43 -2.98 15.72 2.19
CA VAL A 43 -4.21 16.34 2.71
C VAL A 43 -4.50 15.89 4.14
N TYR A 44 -4.37 14.60 4.43
CA TYR A 44 -4.83 14.00 5.69
C TYR A 44 -3.71 13.49 6.59
N GLY A 45 -2.44 13.48 6.17
CA GLY A 45 -1.35 12.87 6.94
C GLY A 45 -1.17 13.48 8.33
N THR A 46 -1.33 14.79 8.48
CA THR A 46 -1.31 15.46 9.79
C THR A 46 -2.50 15.07 10.66
N THR A 47 -3.69 14.97 10.08
CA THR A 47 -4.92 14.52 10.77
C THR A 47 -4.79 13.07 11.23
N LEU A 48 -4.34 12.16 10.36
CA LEU A 48 -4.12 10.75 10.71
C LEU A 48 -3.10 10.61 11.82
N LYS A 49 -1.98 11.35 11.76
CA LYS A 49 -0.99 11.37 12.84
C LYS A 49 -1.62 11.79 14.17
N ALA A 50 -2.37 12.89 14.18
CA ALA A 50 -2.99 13.41 15.39
C ALA A 50 -3.98 12.39 16.01
N LEU A 51 -4.84 11.79 15.18
CA LEU A 51 -5.82 10.79 15.64
C LEU A 51 -5.15 9.53 16.19
N ILE A 52 -4.10 9.03 15.50
CA ILE A 52 -3.34 7.87 15.99
C ILE A 52 -2.68 8.21 17.34
N HIS A 53 -2.10 9.40 17.48
CA HIS A 53 -1.47 9.83 18.74
C HIS A 53 -2.48 10.02 19.87
N GLU A 54 -3.68 10.50 19.56
CA GLU A 54 -4.77 10.66 20.52
C GLU A 54 -5.29 9.31 21.04
N GLU A 55 -5.48 8.33 20.13
CA GLU A 55 -6.08 7.04 20.47
C GLU A 55 -5.07 6.02 21.02
N PHE A 56 -3.83 6.02 20.51
CA PHE A 56 -2.83 4.99 20.82
C PHE A 56 -1.57 5.52 21.55
N GLY A 57 -1.33 6.83 21.55
CA GLY A 57 -0.17 7.47 22.18
C GLY A 57 0.99 7.77 21.22
N ASP A 58 2.16 8.11 21.76
CA ASP A 58 3.34 8.42 20.93
C ASP A 58 3.95 7.14 20.34
N GLY A 59 3.84 7.01 19.03
CA GLY A 59 4.24 5.81 18.28
C GLY A 59 3.92 5.94 16.79
N ILE A 60 3.95 4.81 16.08
CA ILE A 60 3.69 4.72 14.64
C ILE A 60 2.84 3.50 14.31
N MET A 61 2.09 3.57 13.22
CA MET A 61 1.57 2.37 12.56
C MET A 61 2.69 1.73 11.72
N SER A 62 3.06 0.50 12.02
CA SER A 62 4.08 -0.26 11.27
C SER A 62 3.65 -0.49 9.82
N ALA A 63 4.60 -0.34 8.89
CA ALA A 63 4.46 -0.72 7.49
C ALA A 63 5.18 -2.06 7.16
N ILE A 64 5.62 -2.78 8.19
CA ILE A 64 6.27 -4.11 8.06
C ILE A 64 5.37 -5.20 8.64
N ASP A 65 4.93 -5.04 9.88
CA ASP A 65 3.84 -5.83 10.46
C ASP A 65 2.53 -5.16 10.05
N PHE A 66 2.17 -5.42 8.79
CA PHE A 66 1.17 -4.66 8.05
C PHE A 66 0.40 -5.56 7.08
N SER A 67 -0.87 -5.26 6.91
CA SER A 67 -1.76 -5.88 5.93
C SER A 67 -2.60 -4.82 5.21
N MET A 68 -2.91 -5.09 3.95
CA MET A 68 -3.78 -4.25 3.12
C MET A 68 -4.68 -5.13 2.28
N ASP A 69 -5.96 -4.76 2.23
CA ASP A 69 -6.98 -5.41 1.42
C ASP A 69 -7.64 -4.38 0.49
N LEU A 70 -7.88 -4.77 -0.76
CA LEU A 70 -8.55 -3.97 -1.77
C LEU A 70 -9.78 -4.71 -2.26
N THR A 71 -10.94 -4.09 -2.11
CA THR A 71 -12.22 -4.64 -2.55
C THR A 71 -12.99 -3.62 -3.37
N ARG A 72 -13.72 -4.11 -4.37
CA ARG A 72 -14.71 -3.30 -5.09
C ARG A 72 -15.95 -3.18 -4.21
N GLU A 73 -16.41 -1.96 -4.01
CA GLU A 73 -17.61 -1.64 -3.24
C GLU A 73 -18.69 -1.10 -4.19
N PRO A 74 -19.79 -1.83 -4.43
CA PRO A 74 -20.88 -1.35 -5.29
C PRO A 74 -21.52 -0.08 -4.76
N ASP A 75 -21.70 0.93 -5.60
CA ASP A 75 -22.34 2.20 -5.23
C ASP A 75 -23.27 2.68 -6.36
N PRO A 76 -24.49 3.18 -6.05
CA PRO A 76 -25.45 3.66 -7.05
C PRO A 76 -24.91 4.74 -8.02
N LYS A 77 -23.85 5.47 -7.65
CA LYS A 77 -23.21 6.51 -8.46
C LYS A 77 -21.97 6.01 -9.21
N GLY A 78 -21.68 4.72 -9.15
CA GLY A 78 -20.50 4.07 -9.71
C GLY A 78 -19.62 3.48 -8.61
N ASP A 79 -19.17 2.25 -8.84
CA ASP A 79 -18.41 1.47 -7.85
C ASP A 79 -17.22 2.23 -7.26
N ARG A 80 -16.97 1.97 -5.98
CA ARG A 80 -15.87 2.55 -5.21
C ARG A 80 -14.73 1.54 -5.06
N VAL A 81 -13.53 2.08 -4.86
CA VAL A 81 -12.36 1.30 -4.45
C VAL A 81 -12.26 1.41 -2.94
N ARG A 82 -12.51 0.30 -2.23
CA ARG A 82 -12.40 0.22 -0.77
C ARG A 82 -11.05 -0.38 -0.40
N ILE A 83 -10.28 0.35 0.38
CA ILE A 83 -8.96 -0.07 0.85
C ILE A 83 -8.99 -0.08 2.37
N VAL A 84 -8.61 -1.22 2.95
CA VAL A 84 -8.43 -1.37 4.40
C VAL A 84 -6.95 -1.58 4.65
N MET A 85 -6.38 -0.74 5.52
CA MET A 85 -4.98 -0.79 5.93
C MET A 85 -4.93 -1.08 7.42
N SER A 86 -4.15 -2.08 7.83
CA SER A 86 -3.97 -2.44 9.24
C SER A 86 -2.49 -2.70 9.49
N GLY A 87 -1.89 -1.89 10.34
CA GLY A 87 -0.53 -2.07 10.81
C GLY A 87 -0.49 -2.13 12.33
N LYS A 88 0.45 -2.91 12.87
CA LYS A 88 0.71 -2.95 14.31
C LYS A 88 1.14 -1.56 14.80
N PHE A 89 0.55 -1.11 15.90
CA PHE A 89 1.02 0.04 16.67
C PHE A 89 2.21 -0.35 17.57
#